data_AF-A0A6A5H5T1-F1
#
_entry.id   AF-A0A6A5H5T1-F1
#
_cell.length_a   1.000
_cell.length_b   1.000
_cell.length_c   1.000
_cell.angle_alpha   90.00
_cell.angle_beta   90.00
_cell.angle_gamma   90.00
#
_symmetry.space_group_name_H-M   'P 1'
#
loop_
_entity.id
_entity.type
_entity.pdbx_description
1 polymer ?
#
loop_
_entity_poly.entity_id
_entity_poly.type
_entity_poly.pdbx_seq_one_letter_code
_entity_poly.pdbx_strand_id
1 'polypeptide(L)' 'MEKFKVFVYGTLKTGEPNHKVLSETEGEYRFISAGTTIEKFPLVVGTKYNIPFLLDDAGTGNVSFLSRKLQPENS' A
#
# COMPACT_ATOMS: atom_id res chain seq x y z
N MET A 1 -16.47 -9.26 -17.11
CA MET A 1 -15.26 -9.54 -16.32
C MET A 1 -15.51 -9.14 -14.89
N GLU A 2 -15.13 -9.99 -13.94
CA GLU A 2 -15.21 -9.70 -12.50
C GLU A 2 -14.10 -8.73 -12.10
N LYS A 3 -14.39 -7.80 -11.17
CA LYS A 3 -13.43 -6.80 -10.67
C LYS A 3 -13.15 -7.06 -9.20
N PHE A 4 -11.87 -7.06 -8.83
CA PHE A 4 -11.42 -7.24 -7.44
C PHE A 4 -11.09 -5.90 -6.80
N LYS A 5 -11.39 -5.76 -5.50
CA LYS A 5 -10.90 -4.66 -4.67
C LYS A 5 -9.63 -5.12 -3.96
N VAL A 6 -8.53 -4.41 -4.17
CA VAL A 6 -7.23 -4.72 -3.57
C VAL A 6 -6.79 -3.57 -2.67
N PHE A 7 -6.42 -3.88 -1.43
CA PHE A 7 -5.80 -2.92 -0.52
C PHE A 7 -4.27 -3.06 -0.61
N VAL A 8 -3.60 -2.05 -1.18
CA VAL A 8 -2.13 -2.00 -1.26
C VAL A 8 -1.59 -1.21 -0.07
N TYR A 9 -0.52 -1.66 0.59
CA TYR A 9 0.02 -1.02 1.80
C TYR A 9 1.51 -0.63 1.71
N GLY A 10 2.25 -1.21 0.75
CA GLY A 10 3.70 -1.06 0.59
C GLY A 10 4.11 -0.26 -0.65
N THR A 11 5.12 -0.76 -1.37
CA THR A 11 5.80 -0.05 -2.47
C THR A 11 4.95 0.18 -3.73
N LEU A 12 3.74 -0.38 -3.78
CA LEU A 12 2.78 -0.19 -4.87
C LEU A 12 1.90 1.07 -4.69
N LYS A 13 1.94 1.71 -3.51
CA LYS A 13 1.21 2.97 -3.26
C LYS A 13 1.68 4.07 -4.20
N THR A 14 0.79 5.03 -4.50
CA THR A 14 1.13 6.21 -5.28
C THR A 14 2.32 6.95 -4.67
N GLY A 15 3.34 7.23 -5.48
CA GLY A 15 4.57 7.90 -5.05
C GLY A 15 5.65 6.97 -4.47
N GLU A 16 5.40 5.66 -4.40
CA GLU A 16 6.40 4.67 -4.00
C GLU A 16 7.10 4.03 -5.22
N PRO A 17 8.30 3.43 -5.05
CA PRO A 17 9.15 3.01 -6.17
C PRO A 17 8.51 2.04 -7.17
N ASN A 18 7.59 1.19 -6.72
CA ASN A 18 6.95 0.16 -7.55
C ASN A 18 5.56 0.56 -8.07
N HIS A 19 5.11 1.80 -7.85
CA HIS A 19 3.78 2.25 -8.31
C HIS A 19 3.58 2.05 -9.82
N LYS A 20 4.63 2.29 -10.61
CA LYS A 20 4.65 2.13 -12.08
C LYS A 20 4.30 0.73 -12.56
N VAL A 21 4.50 -0.30 -11.72
CA VAL A 21 4.14 -1.68 -12.08
C VAL A 21 2.64 -1.80 -12.37
N LEU A 22 1.79 -1.02 -11.69
CA LEU A 22 0.36 -1.01 -11.95
C LEU A 22 0.03 -0.46 -13.35
N SER A 23 0.78 0.54 -13.82
CA SER A 23 0.61 1.10 -15.18
C SER A 23 1.32 0.32 -16.28
N GLU A 24 2.36 -0.43 -15.95
CA GLU A 24 3.19 -1.17 -16.92
C GLU A 24 2.71 -2.61 -17.14
N THR A 25 1.84 -3.13 -16.26
CA THR A 25 1.27 -4.48 -16.38
C THR A 25 -0.02 -4.45 -17.20
N GLU A 26 -0.22 -5.43 -18.08
CA GLU A 26 -1.48 -5.59 -18.81
C GLU A 26 -2.67 -5.77 -17.85
N GLY A 27 -3.71 -4.97 -18.05
CA GLY A 27 -4.93 -5.00 -17.23
C GLY A 27 -5.47 -3.59 -16.95
N GLU A 28 -6.61 -3.54 -16.26
CA GLU A 28 -7.20 -2.29 -15.78
C GLU A 28 -7.01 -2.17 -14.27
N TYR A 29 -6.56 -1.00 -13.83
CA TYR A 29 -6.59 -0.62 -12.41
C TYR A 29 -7.15 0.79 -12.28
N ARG A 30 -7.81 1.06 -11.14
CA ARG A 30 -8.34 2.38 -10.82
C ARG A 30 -8.23 2.62 -9.32
N PHE A 31 -7.68 3.76 -8.94
CA PHE A 31 -7.74 4.23 -7.56
C PHE A 31 -9.19 4.55 -7.17
N ILE A 32 -9.64 3.99 -6.05
CA ILE A 32 -11.01 4.17 -5.53
C ILE A 32 -11.01 5.13 -4.35
N SER A 33 -10.28 4.83 -3.28
CA SER A 33 -10.21 5.67 -2.08
C SER A 33 -8.97 5.38 -1.24
N ALA A 34 -8.67 6.34 -0.36
CA ALA A 34 -7.87 6.11 0.84
C ALA A 34 -8.59 5.12 1.77
N GLY A 35 -7.83 4.41 2.61
CA GLY A 35 -8.38 3.38 3.49
C GLY A 35 -7.44 2.97 4.59
N THR A 36 -8.00 2.31 5.60
CA THR A 36 -7.28 1.91 6.81
C THR A 36 -7.73 0.52 7.22
N THR A 37 -6.81 -0.34 7.64
CA THR A 37 -7.18 -1.68 8.13
C THR A 37 -7.98 -1.57 9.42
N ILE A 38 -9.08 -2.32 9.54
CA ILE A 38 -9.84 -2.39 10.80
C ILE A 38 -9.03 -3.19 11.82
N GLU A 39 -8.47 -4.31 11.39
CA GLU A 39 -7.57 -5.14 12.19
C GLU A 39 -6.14 -4.60 12.13
N LYS A 40 -5.43 -4.77 13.24
CA LYS A 40 -4.02 -4.43 13.36
C LYS A 40 -3.19 -5.56 12.78
N PHE A 41 -2.21 -5.19 11.97
CA PHE A 41 -1.24 -6.12 11.42
C PHE A 41 0.16 -5.52 11.63
N PRO A 42 1.16 -6.33 12.05
CA PRO A 42 2.53 -5.86 12.14
C PRO A 42 3.08 -5.56 10.76
N LEU A 43 3.28 -4.28 10.46
CA LEU A 43 4.08 -3.84 9.32
C LEU A 43 5.52 -3.67 9.78
N VAL A 44 6.39 -4.62 9.41
CA VAL A 44 7.78 -4.65 9.84
C VAL A 44 8.70 -4.30 8.68
N VAL A 45 9.73 -3.52 8.96
CA VAL A 45 10.85 -3.26 8.04
C VAL A 45 12.02 -4.14 8.50
N GLY A 46 12.15 -5.33 7.92
CA GLY A 46 12.93 -6.42 8.52
C GLY A 46 14.26 -6.77 7.86
N THR A 47 14.62 -6.17 6.72
CA THR A 47 15.77 -6.65 5.93
C THR A 47 16.78 -5.54 5.61
N LYS A 48 17.98 -5.95 5.19
CA LYS A 48 19.06 -5.07 4.69
C LYS A 48 18.60 -4.06 3.62
N TYR A 49 17.47 -4.33 2.95
CA TYR A 49 16.90 -3.53 1.87
C TYR A 49 15.70 -2.66 2.29
N ASN A 50 15.39 -2.57 3.59
CA ASN A 50 14.23 -1.83 4.10
C ASN A 50 12.90 -2.21 3.42
N ILE A 51 12.74 -3.49 3.06
CA ILE A 51 11.50 -3.95 2.42
C ILE A 51 10.40 -4.03 3.50
N PRO A 52 9.24 -3.39 3.30
CA PRO A 52 8.12 -3.49 4.21
C PRO A 52 7.39 -4.83 4.01
N PHE A 53 7.17 -5.59 5.09
CA PHE A 53 6.40 -6.84 5.08
C PHE A 53 5.25 -6.74 6.09
N LEU A 54 4.05 -7.14 5.66
CA LEU A 54 2.90 -7.32 6.55
C LEU A 54 2.93 -8.75 7.05
N LEU A 55 3.04 -8.94 8.36
CA LEU A 55 2.95 -10.27 8.98
C LEU A 55 1.48 -10.68 9.08
N ASP A 56 1.18 -11.94 8.75
CA ASP A 56 -0.15 -12.55 8.91
C ASP A 56 -0.37 -12.96 10.38
N ASP A 57 -0.36 -11.95 11.26
CA ASP A 57 -0.56 -12.08 12.70
C ASP A 57 -1.59 -11.02 13.14
N ALA A 58 -2.86 -11.35 12.96
CA ALA A 58 -3.96 -10.43 13.20
C ALA A 58 -4.10 -10.09 14.69
N GLY A 59 -4.30 -8.81 14.99
CA GLY A 59 -4.54 -8.30 16.36
C GLY A 59 -3.31 -7.73 17.05
N THR A 60 -2.11 -7.90 16.47
CA THR A 60 -0.86 -7.30 16.95
C THR A 60 -0.40 -6.17 16.01
N GLY A 61 0.49 -5.28 16.47
CA GLY A 61 1.00 -4.17 15.65
C GLY A 61 0.10 -2.93 15.60
N ASN A 62 0.13 -2.20 14.47
CA ASN A 62 -0.56 -0.91 14.29
C ASN A 62 -1.58 -0.97 13.15
N VAL A 63 -2.54 -0.05 13.21
CA VAL A 63 -3.49 0.18 12.14
C VAL A 63 -2.76 0.82 10.95
N SER A 64 -2.84 0.20 9.76
CA SER A 64 -2.15 0.71 8.57
C SER A 64 -3.02 1.74 7.85
N PHE A 65 -2.66 3.03 7.97
CA PHE A 65 -3.34 4.14 7.29
C PHE A 65 -2.82 4.33 5.87
N LEU A 66 -3.73 4.52 4.91
CA LEU A 66 -3.42 4.82 3.52
C LEU A 66 -4.13 6.08 3.07
N SER A 67 -3.42 7.21 3.04
CA SER A 67 -3.80 8.37 2.21
C SER A 67 -2.77 8.56 1.10
N ARG A 68 -3.18 9.26 0.04
CA ARG A 68 -2.22 9.91 -0.88
C ARG A 68 -1.18 10.61 0.00
N LYS A 69 0.12 10.28 -0.16
CA LYS A 69 1.18 11.16 0.36
C LYS A 69 0.90 12.51 -0.30
N LEU A 70 0.48 13.50 0.48
CA LEU A 70 0.48 14.88 0.02
C LEU A 70 1.93 15.17 -0.34
N GLN A 71 2.23 15.26 -1.64
CA GLN A 71 3.47 15.94 -2.00
C GLN A 71 3.30 17.38 -1.54
N PRO A 72 4.29 17.98 -0.86
CA PRO A 72 4.23 19.40 -0.58
C PRO A 72 4.07 20.11 -1.92
N GLU A 73 3.04 20.93 -2.04
CA GLU A 73 2.86 21.78 -3.21
C GLU A 73 4.05 22.74 -3.23
N ASN A 74 4.85 22.65 -4.29
CA ASN A 74 6.04 23.49 -4.42
C ASN A 74 5.62 24.96 -4.39
N SER A 75 6.21 25.70 -3.46
CA SER A 75 6.34 27.17 -3.48
C SER A 75 7.23 27.61 -4.64
#